data_AF-A0A2S9G4S8-F1
#
_entry.id   AF-A0A2S9G4S8-F1
#
_cell.length_a   1.000
_cell.length_b   1.000
_cell.length_c   1.000
_cell.angle_alpha   90.00
_cell.angle_beta   90.00
_cell.angle_gamma   90.00
#
_symmetry.space_group_name_H-M   'P 1'
#
loop_
_entity.id
_entity.type
_entity.pdbx_description
1 polymer ?
#
loop_
_entity_poly.entity_id
_entity_poly.type
_entity_poly.pdbx_seq_one_letter_code
_entity_poly.pdbx_strand_id
1 'polypeptide(L)'
;EGGVFRGSVMDWSKTPDSLKPENLYGAVSFDAVNRVFRDGKVFNSKIYDATIGLFIGPTILAMEGKPHWEHRNLVSAAFKSRSLA
;
A
#
# COMPACT_ATOMS: atom_id res chain seq x y z
N GLU A 1 -18.74 16.17 0.28
CA GLU A 1 -17.28 15.92 0.34
C GLU A 1 -17.00 14.52 -0.15
N GLY A 2 -16.00 14.32 -1.02
CA GLY A 2 -15.74 13.02 -1.69
C GLY A 2 -15.12 11.93 -0.79
N GLY A 3 -15.24 12.06 0.54
CA GLY A 3 -14.62 11.14 1.49
C GLY A 3 -13.09 11.15 1.47
N VAL A 4 -12.49 12.27 1.08
CA VAL A 4 -11.04 12.49 1.02
C VAL A 4 -10.73 13.80 1.73
N PHE A 5 -9.67 13.84 2.53
CA PHE A 5 -9.14 15.07 3.14
C PHE A 5 -7.66 15.26 2.82
N ARG A 6 -7.19 16.50 2.80
CA ARG A 6 -5.76 16.81 2.66
C ARG A 6 -5.07 16.59 4.00
N GLY A 7 -4.09 15.71 4.05
CA GLY A 7 -3.40 15.26 5.25
C GLY A 7 -3.38 13.74 5.38
N SER A 8 -2.99 13.25 6.55
CA SER A 8 -2.94 11.84 6.87
C SER A 8 -3.26 11.60 8.34
N VAL A 9 -3.66 10.37 8.65
CA VAL A 9 -3.82 9.88 10.02
C VAL A 9 -2.49 9.41 10.63
N MET A 10 -1.43 9.29 9.84
CA MET A 10 -0.10 8.90 10.35
C MET A 10 0.63 10.10 10.96
N ASP A 11 1.39 9.85 12.03
CA ASP A 11 2.29 10.85 12.61
C ASP A 11 3.60 10.93 11.80
N TRP A 12 3.87 12.12 11.25
CA TRP A 12 5.08 12.42 10.49
C TRP A 12 6.07 13.30 11.27
N SER A 13 5.85 13.52 12.57
CA SER A 13 6.66 14.41 13.42
C SER A 13 8.15 14.04 13.47
N LYS A 14 8.49 12.78 13.21
CA LYS A 14 9.86 12.24 13.21
C LYS A 14 10.44 12.00 11.82
N THR A 15 9.67 12.19 10.76
CA THR A 15 10.15 11.99 9.39
C THR A 15 10.95 13.23 8.97
N PRO A 16 12.15 13.08 8.37
CA PRO A 16 12.87 14.20 7.76
C PRO A 16 12.02 14.90 6.70
N ASP A 17 12.12 16.22 6.58
CA ASP A 17 11.29 17.00 5.63
C ASP A 17 11.51 16.56 4.18
N SER A 18 12.72 16.14 3.81
CA SER A 18 13.04 15.61 2.48
C SER A 18 12.34 14.30 2.14
N LEU A 19 11.80 13.59 3.13
CA LEU A 19 11.07 12.33 2.96
C LEU A 19 9.56 12.49 3.19
N LYS A 20 9.09 13.68 3.55
CA LYS A 20 7.65 13.95 3.71
C LYS A 20 7.01 14.16 2.34
N PRO A 21 5.85 13.55 2.07
CA PRO A 21 5.11 13.80 0.84
C PRO A 21 4.55 15.24 0.85
N GLU A 22 4.81 15.99 -0.22
CA GLU A 22 4.29 17.36 -0.40
C GLU A 22 2.76 17.40 -0.49
N ASN A 23 2.19 16.39 -1.14
CA ASN A 23 0.77 16.27 -1.45
C ASN A 23 0.22 14.96 -0.89
N LEU A 24 -0.23 15.02 0.36
CA LEU A 24 -0.78 13.88 1.08
C LEU A 24 -2.29 14.02 1.25
N TYR A 25 -3.02 12.94 0.92
CA TYR A 25 -4.48 12.90 1.02
C TYR A 25 -4.91 11.58 1.66
N GLY A 26 -5.80 11.66 2.65
CA GLY A 26 -6.40 10.51 3.31
C GLY A 26 -7.78 10.21 2.75
N ALA A 27 -7.98 9.01 2.21
CA ALA A 27 -9.30 8.48 1.85
C ALA A 27 -9.95 7.83 3.08
N VAL A 28 -11.19 8.24 3.40
CA VAL A 28 -11.90 7.83 4.62
C VAL A 28 -13.32 7.35 4.38
N SER A 29 -13.89 7.54 3.18
CA SER A 29 -15.15 6.88 2.81
C SER A 29 -14.89 5.53 2.14
N PHE A 30 -15.87 4.64 2.20
CA PHE A 30 -15.83 3.36 1.49
C PHE A 30 -15.53 3.53 0.01
N ASP A 31 -16.24 4.43 -0.68
CA ASP A 31 -16.07 4.64 -2.13
C ASP A 31 -14.67 5.15 -2.48
N ALA A 32 -14.13 6.09 -1.71
CA ALA A 32 -12.79 6.62 -1.93
C ALA A 32 -11.73 5.55 -1.71
N VAL A 33 -11.82 4.79 -0.61
CA VAL A 33 -10.90 3.70 -0.28
C VAL A 33 -10.97 2.59 -1.34
N ASN A 34 -12.18 2.18 -1.72
CA ASN A 34 -12.39 1.15 -2.73
C ASN A 34 -11.84 1.57 -4.10
N ARG A 35 -11.96 2.85 -4.48
CA ARG A 35 -11.32 3.37 -5.69
C ARG A 35 -9.80 3.28 -5.61
N VAL A 36 -9.20 3.76 -4.51
CA VAL A 36 -7.73 3.70 -4.32
C VAL A 36 -7.21 2.27 -4.41
N PHE A 37 -7.90 1.29 -3.82
CA PHE A 37 -7.46 -0.10 -3.84
C PHE A 37 -7.69 -0.85 -5.14
N ARG A 38 -8.61 -0.39 -6.01
CA ARG A 38 -8.98 -1.13 -7.23
C ARG A 38 -8.49 -0.51 -8.52
N ASP A 39 -8.22 0.80 -8.53
CA ASP A 39 -7.69 1.50 -9.71
C ASP A 39 -6.16 1.50 -9.73
N GLY A 40 -5.60 0.33 -10.03
CA GLY A 40 -4.14 0.12 -10.12
C GLY A 40 -3.45 0.87 -11.28
N LYS A 41 -4.19 1.61 -12.11
CA LYS A 41 -3.60 2.49 -13.13
C LYS A 41 -3.27 3.86 -12.58
N VAL A 42 -4.05 4.33 -11.62
CA VAL A 42 -3.90 5.65 -10.99
C VAL A 42 -3.15 5.54 -9.67
N PHE A 43 -3.39 4.49 -8.90
CA PHE A 43 -2.78 4.26 -7.60
C PHE A 43 -1.86 3.05 -7.64
N ASN A 44 -0.65 3.18 -7.12
CA ASN A 44 0.35 2.13 -7.07
C ASN A 44 0.80 1.86 -5.63
N SER A 45 1.54 0.78 -5.45
CA SER A 45 2.09 0.39 -4.14
C SER A 45 3.59 0.65 -4.00
N LYS A 46 4.20 1.41 -4.91
CA LYS A 46 5.67 1.63 -4.93
C LYS A 46 6.21 2.38 -3.73
N ILE A 47 5.35 3.01 -2.93
CA ILE A 47 5.74 3.59 -1.64
C ILE A 47 6.44 2.59 -0.71
N TYR A 48 6.17 1.29 -0.85
CA TYR A 48 6.84 0.27 -0.03
C TYR A 48 8.32 0.09 -0.39
N ASP A 49 8.75 0.42 -1.62
CA ASP A 49 10.17 0.42 -2.00
C ASP A 49 10.95 1.52 -1.26
N ALA A 50 10.30 2.64 -0.96
CA ALA A 50 10.87 3.79 -0.25
C ALA A 50 10.65 3.76 1.27
N THR A 51 10.05 2.70 1.81
CA THR A 51 9.77 2.57 3.25
C THR A 51 10.33 1.26 3.79
N ILE A 52 9.50 0.21 3.93
CA ILE A 52 9.91 -1.08 4.46
C ILE A 52 10.96 -1.76 3.56
N GLY A 53 10.87 -1.57 2.25
CA GLY A 53 11.79 -2.14 1.26
C GLY A 53 13.24 -1.67 1.41
N LEU A 54 13.47 -0.51 2.03
CA LEU A 54 14.83 -0.03 2.35
C LEU A 54 15.56 -0.93 3.34
N PHE A 55 14.82 -1.62 4.21
CA PHE A 55 15.39 -2.41 5.30
C PHE A 55 15.39 -3.91 5.02
N ILE A 56 14.37 -4.42 4.32
CA ILE A 56 14.21 -5.86 4.08
C ILE A 56 14.27 -6.26 2.59
N GLY A 57 14.56 -5.31 1.71
CA GLY A 57 14.62 -5.52 0.27
C GLY A 57 13.24 -5.59 -0.39
N PRO A 58 13.18 -5.98 -1.68
CA PRO A 58 11.92 -6.03 -2.44
C PRO A 58 10.89 -6.97 -1.80
N THR A 59 9.67 -6.47 -1.62
CA THR A 59 8.56 -7.23 -1.00
C THR A 59 7.35 -7.30 -1.92
N ILE A 60 6.47 -8.29 -1.68
CA ILE A 60 5.18 -8.40 -2.39
C ILE A 60 4.35 -7.11 -2.29
N LEU A 61 4.49 -6.34 -1.20
CA LEU A 61 3.73 -5.11 -0.98
C LEU A 61 3.98 -4.07 -2.08
N ALA A 62 5.20 -3.98 -2.62
CA ALA A 62 5.56 -3.06 -3.69
C ALA A 62 5.34 -3.63 -5.11
N MET A 63 4.99 -4.92 -5.22
CA MET A 63 4.75 -5.57 -6.50
C MET A 63 3.39 -5.17 -7.06
N GLU A 64 3.27 -5.19 -8.38
CA GLU A 64 2.04 -4.83 -9.09
C GLU A 64 1.73 -5.86 -10.19
N GLY A 65 0.48 -5.87 -10.65
CA GLY A 65 0.05 -6.66 -11.81
C GLY A 65 0.39 -8.15 -11.73
N LYS A 66 0.92 -8.69 -12.83
CA LYS A 66 1.26 -10.11 -12.98
C LYS A 66 2.34 -10.58 -11.99
N PRO A 67 3.47 -9.86 -11.79
CA PRO A 67 4.45 -10.22 -10.76
C PRO A 67 3.86 -10.38 -9.36
N HIS A 68 2.99 -9.45 -8.94
CA HIS A 68 2.30 -9.54 -7.65
C HIS A 68 1.42 -10.80 -7.58
N TRP A 69 0.64 -11.08 -8.63
CA TRP A 69 -0.24 -12.24 -8.70
C TRP A 69 0.53 -13.57 -8.64
N GLU A 70 1.62 -13.67 -9.39
CA GLU A 70 2.48 -14.86 -9.40
C GLU A 70 3.11 -15.09 -8.02
N HIS A 71 3.68 -14.05 -7.40
CA HIS A 71 4.28 -14.15 -6.07
C HIS A 71 3.25 -14.51 -5.00
N ARG A 72 2.05 -13.90 -5.03
CA ARG A 72 0.95 -14.24 -4.13
C ARG A 72 0.56 -15.71 -4.26
N ASN A 73 0.47 -16.22 -5.48
CA ASN A 73 0.03 -17.59 -5.71
C ASN A 73 1.01 -18.63 -5.16
N LEU A 74 2.31 -18.37 -5.26
CA LEU A 74 3.35 -19.25 -4.70
C LEU A 74 3.15 -19.52 -3.20
N VAL A 75 2.80 -18.49 -2.43
CA VAL A 75 2.67 -18.60 -0.97
C VAL A 75 1.24 -18.89 -0.51
N SER A 76 0.25 -18.68 -1.37
CA SER A 76 -1.18 -18.70 -1.01
C SER A 76 -1.64 -20.00 -0.33
N ALA A 77 -1.04 -21.14 -0.66
CA ALA A 77 -1.41 -22.44 -0.09
C ALA A 77 -1.17 -22.50 1.43
N ALA A 78 -0.12 -21.85 1.93
CA ALA A 78 0.22 -21.82 3.35
C ALA A 78 -0.75 -20.95 4.18
N PHE A 79 -1.40 -19.98 3.54
CA PHE A 79 -2.30 -19.02 4.21
C PHE A 79 -3.79 -19.37 4.09
N LYS A 80 -4.14 -20.54 3.54
CA LYS A 80 -5.54 -21.00 3.52
C LYS A 80 -5.97 -21.38 4.95
N SER A 81 -7.22 -21.11 5.31
CA SER A 81 -7.75 -21.41 6.66
C SER A 81 -7.53 -22.87 7.08
N ARG A 82 -7.58 -23.81 6.12
CA ARG A 82 -7.32 -25.23 6.37
C ARG A 82 -5.86 -25.54 6.73
N SER A 83 -4.92 -24.69 6.35
CA SER A 83 -3.49 -24.84 6.62
C SER A 83 -3.08 -24.23 7.96
N LEU A 84 -3.98 -23.51 8.64
CA LEU A 84 -3.72 -22.78 9.89
C LEU A 84 -4.38 -23.44 11.12
N ALA A 85 -5.06 -24.58 10.93
CA ALA A 85 -5.79 -25.33 11.96
C ALA A 85 -5.10 -26.67 12.27
#